data_AF-A0A944FQT4-F1
#
_entry.id   AF-A0A944FQT4-F1
#
_cell.length_a   1.000
_cell.length_b   1.000
_cell.length_c   1.000
_cell.angle_alpha   90.00
_cell.angle_beta   90.00
_cell.angle_gamma   90.00
#
_symmetry.space_group_name_H-M   'P 1'
#
loop_
_entity.id
_entity.type
_entity.pdbx_description
1 polymer ?
#
loop_
_entity_poly.entity_id
_entity_poly.type
_entity_poly.pdbx_seq_one_letter_code
_entity_poly.pdbx_strand_id
1 'polypeptide(L)' 'KYPLMFSVCDVVIINKTDVMPYFDFDLEKCGEYVRMRNPKARIFPISAKTGEGIDELAEWLFEEVRHYQYTK' A
#
# COMPACT_ATOMS: atom_id res chain seq x y z
N LYS A 1 -9.60 11.14 -8.34
CA LYS A 1 -10.99 10.59 -8.49
C LYS A 1 -11.62 10.18 -7.16
N TYR A 2 -10.91 9.56 -6.20
CA TYR A 2 -11.51 9.05 -4.96
C TYR A 2 -10.80 9.53 -3.69
N PRO A 3 -10.86 10.83 -3.35
CA PRO A 3 -10.13 11.38 -2.21
C PRO A 3 -10.51 10.75 -0.87
N LEU A 4 -11.79 10.41 -0.68
CA LEU A 4 -12.29 9.82 0.57
C LEU A 4 -11.68 8.44 0.86
N MET A 5 -11.48 7.62 -0.18
CA MET A 5 -10.92 6.28 -0.02
C MET A 5 -9.52 6.34 0.57
N PHE A 6 -8.69 7.30 0.13
CA PHE A 6 -7.34 7.49 0.65
C PHE A 6 -7.30 8.12 2.04
N SER A 7 -8.33 8.88 2.44
CA SER A 7 -8.38 9.49 3.78
C SER A 7 -8.76 8.53 4.89
N VAL A 8 -9.42 7.40 4.58
CA VAL A 8 -9.95 6.47 5.58
C VAL A 8 -9.23 5.12 5.63
N CYS A 9 -8.48 4.76 4.60
CA CYS A 9 -7.76 3.49 4.56
C CYS A 9 -6.52 3.52 5.47
N ASP A 10 -6.26 2.44 6.18
CA ASP A 10 -5.00 2.25 6.91
C ASP A 10 -3.84 1.92 5.97
N VAL A 11 -4.15 1.29 4.83
CA VAL A 11 -3.16 0.81 3.86
C VAL A 11 -3.57 1.06 2.42
N VAL A 12 -2.58 1.43 1.61
CA VAL A 12 -2.66 1.57 0.16
C VAL A 12 -1.71 0.58 -0.51
N ILE A 13 -2.24 -0.28 -1.37
CA ILE A 13 -1.45 -1.24 -2.16
C ILE A 13 -1.34 -0.72 -3.59
N ILE A 14 -0.12 -0.54 -4.06
CA ILE A 14 0.18 -0.12 -5.44
C ILE A 14 0.68 -1.36 -6.19
N ASN A 15 -0.20 -2.00 -6.94
CA ASN A 15 0.12 -3.22 -7.68
C ASN A 15 0.65 -2.93 -9.08
N LYS A 16 1.23 -3.97 -9.71
CA LYS A 16 1.78 -3.99 -11.07
C LYS A 16 3.06 -3.16 -11.22
N THR A 17 3.90 -3.14 -10.18
CA THR A 17 5.20 -2.46 -10.24
C THR A 17 6.11 -3.02 -11.33
N ASP A 18 5.91 -4.29 -11.72
CA ASP A 18 6.66 -4.97 -12.79
C ASP A 18 6.56 -4.31 -14.17
N VAL A 19 5.50 -3.54 -14.42
CA VAL A 19 5.30 -2.82 -15.69
C VAL A 19 5.59 -1.33 -15.59
N MET A 20 6.06 -0.82 -14.45
CA MET A 20 6.43 0.59 -14.28
C MET A 20 7.36 1.14 -15.37
N PRO A 21 8.37 0.39 -15.89
CA PRO A 21 9.23 0.90 -16.96
C PRO A 21 8.50 1.26 -18.26
N TYR A 22 7.25 0.80 -18.44
CA TYR A 22 6.43 1.05 -19.61
C TYR A 22 5.40 2.18 -19.40
N PHE A 23 5.35 2.78 -18.21
CA PHE A 23 4.42 3.85 -17.86
C PHE A 23 5.15 5.06 -17.29
N ASP A 24 4.64 6.26 -17.54
CA ASP A 24 5.13 7.49 -16.91
C ASP A 24 4.61 7.65 -15.46
N PHE A 25 4.40 6.53 -14.75
CA PHE A 25 3.85 6.52 -13.40
C PHE A 25 4.95 6.78 -12.37
N ASP A 26 4.78 7.85 -11.60
CA ASP A 26 5.70 8.25 -10.55
C ASP A 26 5.21 7.73 -9.19
N LEU A 27 5.88 6.71 -8.68
CA LEU A 27 5.56 6.07 -7.41
C LEU A 27 5.80 7.00 -6.22
N GLU A 28 6.83 7.84 -6.27
CA GLU A 28 7.15 8.78 -5.18
C GLU A 28 6.07 9.85 -5.08
N LYS A 29 5.71 10.50 -6.20
CA LYS A 29 4.62 11.49 -6.23
C LYS A 29 3.29 10.87 -5.82
N CYS A 30 3.01 9.62 -6.22
CA CYS A 30 1.82 8.92 -5.75
C CYS A 30 1.83 8.79 -4.21
N GLY A 31 2.97 8.41 -3.63
CA GLY A 31 3.15 8.32 -2.19
C GLY A 31 2.98 9.66 -1.48
N GLU A 32 3.51 10.75 -2.02
CA GLU A 32 3.29 12.10 -1.50
C GLU A 32 1.81 12.47 -1.47
N TYR A 33 1.08 12.24 -2.57
CA TYR A 33 -0.34 12.56 -2.63
C TYR A 33 -1.19 11.73 -1.66
N VAL A 34 -0.84 10.45 -1.46
CA VAL A 34 -1.49 9.62 -0.45
C VAL A 34 -1.24 10.20 0.95
N ARG A 35 0.02 10.52 1.29
CA ARG A 35 0.37 11.08 2.61
C ARG A 35 -0.26 12.44 2.87
N MET A 36 -0.41 13.29 1.84
CA MET A 36 -1.13 14.56 1.94
C MET A 36 -2.60 14.38 2.33
N ARG A 37 -3.22 13.24 1.99
CA ARG A 37 -4.62 12.93 2.34
C ARG A 37 -4.73 12.13 3.62
N ASN A 38 -3.79 11.23 3.87
CA ASN A 38 -3.72 10.42 5.08
C ASN A 38 -2.27 10.17 5.46
N PRO A 39 -1.73 10.95 6.41
CA PRO A 39 -0.35 10.79 6.88
C PRO A 39 -0.07 9.44 7.55
N LYS A 40 -1.12 8.72 7.98
CA LYS A 40 -1.02 7.43 8.67
C LYS A 40 -1.10 6.24 7.72
N ALA A 41 -1.51 6.45 6.47
CA ALA A 41 -1.64 5.35 5.51
C ALA A 41 -0.27 4.75 5.18
N ARG A 42 -0.12 3.43 5.38
CA ARG A 42 1.05 2.69 4.93
C ARG A 42 0.89 2.36 3.44
N ILE A 43 1.99 2.41 2.69
CA ILE A 43 1.98 2.19 1.24
C ILE A 43 2.85 0.99 0.90
N PHE A 44 2.29 0.00 0.20
CA PHE A 44 3.02 -1.18 -0.27
C PHE A 44 3.07 -1.21 -1.80
N PRO A 45 4.23 -0.97 -2.41
CA PRO A 45 4.46 -1.25 -3.82
C PRO A 45 4.63 -2.76 -4.00
N ILE A 46 3.82 -3.38 -4.86
CA ILE A 46 3.87 -4.83 -5.11
C ILE A 46 3.78 -5.15 -6.60
N SER A 47 4.26 -6.34 -6.97
CA SER A 47 3.84 -7.01 -8.19
C SER A 47 3.24 -8.37 -7.86
N ALA A 48 1.92 -8.48 -8.03
CA ALA A 48 1.23 -9.76 -7.93
C ALA A 48 1.68 -10.78 -9.00
N LYS A 49 2.37 -10.34 -10.06
CA LYS A 49 2.88 -11.20 -11.12
C LYS A 49 4.22 -11.83 -10.74
N THR A 50 5.14 -11.03 -10.19
CA THR A 50 6.49 -11.51 -9.84
C THR A 50 6.59 -11.98 -8.39
N GLY A 51 5.64 -11.59 -7.54
CA GLY A 51 5.66 -11.84 -6.10
C GLY A 51 6.39 -10.76 -5.30
N GLU A 52 7.00 -9.77 -5.95
CA GLU A 52 7.71 -8.68 -5.28
C GLU A 52 6.78 -7.89 -4.34
N GLY A 53 7.23 -7.65 -3.12
CA GLY A 53 6.49 -6.91 -2.09
C GLY A 53 5.32 -7.68 -1.44
N ILE A 54 4.99 -8.89 -1.91
CA ILE A 54 3.91 -9.70 -1.32
C ILE A 54 4.25 -10.17 0.08
N ASP A 55 5.50 -10.59 0.32
CA ASP A 55 5.93 -11.09 1.63
C ASP A 55 5.85 -9.99 2.71
N GLU A 56 6.28 -8.77 2.39
CA GLU A 56 6.19 -7.62 3.31
C GLU A 56 4.72 -7.27 3.61
N LEU A 57 3.86 -7.27 2.59
CA LEU A 57 2.43 -7.05 2.76
C LEU A 57 1.80 -8.14 3.64
N ALA A 58 2.16 -9.41 3.41
CA ALA A 58 1.64 -10.53 4.17
C ALA A 58 2.10 -10.48 5.63
N GLU A 59 3.38 -10.18 5.88
CA GLU A 59 3.92 -10.03 7.23
C GLU A 59 3.17 -8.96 8.01
N TRP A 60 2.96 -7.78 7.41
CA TRP A 60 2.18 -6.72 8.03
C TRP A 60 0.74 -7.17 8.34
N LEU A 61 0.06 -7.83 7.41
CA LEU A 61 -1.29 -8.37 7.66
C LEU A 61 -1.31 -9.36 8.83
N PHE A 62 -0.31 -10.24 8.94
CA PHE A 62 -0.19 -11.17 10.07
C PHE A 62 0.05 -10.44 11.39
N GLU A 63 0.82 -9.35 11.41
CA GLU A 63 0.99 -8.50 12.58
C GLU A 63 -0.34 -7.86 13.01
N GLU A 64 -1.10 -7.27 12.08
CA GLU A 64 -2.40 -6.67 12.39
C GLU A 64 -3.40 -7.69 12.93
N VAL A 65 -3.45 -8.88 12.33
CA VAL A 65 -4.32 -9.97 12.80
C VAL A 65 -3.92 -10.40 14.22
N ARG A 66 -2.61 -10.55 14.49
CA ARG A 66 -2.11 -10.87 15.83
C ARG A 66 -2.50 -9.76 16.83
N HIS A 67 -2.24 -8.50 16.49
CA HIS A 67 -2.60 -7.36 17.33
C HIS A 67 -4.10 -7.35 17.66
N TYR A 68 -4.96 -7.58 16.67
CA TYR A 68 -6.41 -7.68 16.87
C TYR A 68 -6.81 -8.84 17.79
N GLN A 69 -6.14 -9.99 17.72
CA GLN A 69 -6.39 -11.13 18.60
C GLN A 69 -5.97 -10.87 20.05
N TYR A 70 -4.89 -10.13 20.29
CA TYR A 70 -4.39 -9.81 21.64
C TYR A 70 -5.14 -8.66 22.31
N THR A 71 -5.80 -7.79 21.54
CA THR A 71 -6.54 -6.63 22.07
C THR A 71 -8.03 -6.95 22.33
N LYS A 72 -8.44 -8.20 22.09
CA LYS A 72 -9.73 -8.75 22.51
C LYS A 72 -9.64 -9.38 23.89
#